data_AF-A0A9D5PUF5-F1
#
_entry.id   AF-A0A9D5PUF5-F1
#
_cell.length_a   1.000
_cell.length_b   1.000
_cell.length_c   1.000
_cell.angle_alpha   90.00
_cell.angle_beta   90.00
_cell.angle_gamma   90.00
#
_symmetry.space_group_name_H-M   'P 1'
#
loop_
_entity.id
_entity.type
_entity.pdbx_description
1 polymer ?
#
loop_
_entity_poly.entity_id
_entity_poly.type
_entity_poly.pdbx_seq_one_letter_code
_entity_poly.pdbx_strand_id
1 'polypeptide(L)'
;MLGFFKENSYIMVKMLVTQFGMTIFGTMLAMATGSNSTFLLVSSIFSILFYLYLLYVNGWEIGAKDKIRIDGGRMKEFPMKGFFLALCANIPNLLLAILMGAGAIISTATGAEWAANMSFICNTLARLLEGMYLGVIKLLQNALYPEWTILDVWWWFIIITLPAILVGWLSYYLGSKNIRILGVFGINPNLSGKKK
;
A
#
# COMPACT_ATOMS: atom_id res chain seq x y z
N MET A 1 21.86 9.39 -4.66
CA MET A 1 20.40 9.19 -4.50
C MET A 1 19.65 9.26 -5.84
N LEU A 2 19.84 10.29 -6.68
CA LEU A 2 19.17 10.39 -7.99
C LEU A 2 19.38 9.18 -8.93
N GLY A 3 20.57 8.56 -8.95
CA GLY A 3 20.83 7.34 -9.72
C GLY A 3 19.98 6.14 -9.28
N PHE A 4 19.76 5.99 -7.96
CA PHE A 4 18.92 4.93 -7.39
C PHE A 4 17.44 5.12 -7.72
N PHE A 5 16.96 6.37 -7.72
CA PHE A 5 15.60 6.70 -8.15
C PHE A 5 15.42 6.45 -9.64
N LYS A 6 16.42 6.77 -10.48
CA LYS A 6 16.33 6.56 -11.93
C LYS A 6 16.35 5.08 -12.30
N GLU A 7 17.22 4.27 -11.69
CA GLU A 7 17.29 2.82 -11.91
C GLU A 7 16.05 2.08 -11.39
N ASN A 8 15.46 2.51 -10.28
CA ASN A 8 14.28 1.87 -9.69
C ASN A 8 12.95 2.59 -10.02
N SER A 9 12.97 3.61 -10.87
CA SER A 9 11.78 4.40 -11.24
C SER A 9 10.68 3.53 -11.82
N TYR A 10 11.03 2.63 -12.73
CA TYR A 10 10.10 1.66 -13.32
C TYR A 10 9.40 0.80 -12.26
N ILE A 11 10.14 0.40 -11.22
CA ILE A 11 9.63 -0.41 -10.12
C ILE A 11 8.65 0.40 -9.26
N MET A 12 9.02 1.64 -8.90
CA MET A 12 8.16 2.53 -8.13
C MET A 12 6.86 2.84 -8.90
N VAL A 13 6.96 3.09 -10.21
CA VAL A 13 5.80 3.28 -11.09
C VAL A 13 4.95 2.02 -11.18
N LYS A 14 5.55 0.82 -11.28
CA LYS A 14 4.80 -0.45 -11.28
C LYS A 14 4.00 -0.64 -9.98
N MET A 15 4.60 -0.31 -8.83
CA MET A 15 3.92 -0.36 -7.53
C MET A 15 2.78 0.67 -7.44
N LEU A 16 2.99 1.89 -7.95
CA LEU A 16 1.93 2.92 -8.04
C LEU A 16 0.78 2.49 -8.97
N VAL A 17 1.08 1.93 -10.14
CA VAL A 17 0.06 1.41 -11.06
C VAL A 17 -0.73 0.27 -10.42
N THR A 18 -0.06 -0.60 -9.66
CA THR A 18 -0.73 -1.65 -8.88
C THR A 18 -1.66 -1.05 -7.83
N GLN A 19 -1.24 0.01 -7.15
CA GLN A 19 -2.09 0.74 -6.22
C GLN A 19 -3.31 1.33 -6.93
N PHE A 20 -3.16 1.99 -8.08
CA PHE A 20 -4.30 2.50 -8.85
C PHE A 20 -5.27 1.40 -9.30
N GLY A 21 -4.77 0.26 -9.78
CA GLY A 21 -5.62 -0.88 -10.13
C GLY A 21 -6.42 -1.38 -8.92
N MET A 22 -5.75 -1.50 -7.77
CA MET A 22 -6.38 -1.95 -6.52
C MET A 22 -7.32 -0.93 -5.91
N THR A 23 -7.09 0.35 -6.20
CA THR A 23 -7.98 1.44 -5.82
C THR A 23 -9.33 1.31 -6.50
N ILE A 24 -9.32 1.12 -7.82
CA ILE A 24 -10.54 0.92 -8.62
C ILE A 24 -11.25 -0.35 -8.15
N PHE A 25 -10.50 -1.46 -8.03
CA PHE A 25 -11.03 -2.73 -7.57
C PHE A 25 -11.71 -2.63 -6.20
N GLY A 26 -11.01 -2.06 -5.20
CA GLY A 26 -11.52 -1.91 -3.84
C GLY A 26 -12.72 -0.99 -3.76
N THR A 27 -12.73 0.09 -4.54
CA THR A 27 -13.86 1.03 -4.58
C THR A 27 -15.09 0.36 -5.19
N MET A 28 -14.95 -0.36 -6.31
CA MET A 28 -16.05 -1.11 -6.93
C MET A 28 -16.63 -2.16 -5.98
N LEU A 29 -15.76 -2.86 -5.25
CA LEU A 29 -16.17 -3.87 -4.28
C LEU A 29 -16.91 -3.25 -3.09
N ALA A 30 -16.44 -2.11 -2.58
CA ALA A 30 -17.08 -1.36 -1.51
C ALA A 30 -18.45 -0.80 -1.93
N MET A 31 -18.59 -0.37 -3.20
CA MET A 31 -19.88 0.07 -3.76
C MET A 31 -20.85 -1.11 -3.90
N ALA A 32 -20.40 -2.24 -4.42
CA ALA A 32 -21.22 -3.43 -4.61
C ALA A 32 -21.74 -4.04 -3.30
N THR A 33 -20.96 -3.93 -2.23
CA THR A 33 -21.28 -4.50 -0.91
C THR A 33 -21.79 -3.47 0.10
N GLY A 34 -21.94 -2.20 -0.31
CA GLY A 34 -22.25 -1.08 0.57
C GLY A 34 -23.61 -1.13 1.25
N SER A 35 -24.53 -1.97 0.77
CA SER A 35 -25.88 -2.16 1.34
C SER A 35 -25.90 -3.02 2.60
N ASN A 36 -24.87 -3.83 2.84
CA ASN A 36 -24.81 -4.73 4.00
C ASN A 36 -23.44 -4.66 4.67
N SER A 37 -23.42 -4.23 5.94
CA SER A 37 -22.20 -4.02 6.71
C SER A 37 -21.32 -5.26 6.81
N THR A 38 -21.90 -6.46 6.86
CA THR A 38 -21.15 -7.72 6.95
C THR A 38 -20.44 -8.04 5.63
N PHE A 39 -21.16 -7.92 4.50
CA PHE A 39 -20.56 -8.13 3.19
C PHE A 39 -19.51 -7.06 2.87
N LEU A 40 -19.74 -5.81 3.29
CA LEU A 40 -18.76 -4.74 3.16
C LEU A 40 -17.49 -5.04 3.93
N LEU A 41 -17.58 -5.58 5.14
CA LEU A 41 -16.42 -5.93 5.95
C LEU A 41 -15.61 -7.05 5.30
N VAL A 42 -16.27 -8.14 4.92
CA VAL A 42 -15.61 -9.30 4.28
C VAL A 42 -14.93 -8.89 2.98
N SER A 43 -15.63 -8.10 2.16
CA SER A 43 -15.11 -7.64 0.88
C SER A 43 -13.91 -6.70 1.08
N SER A 44 -13.97 -5.80 2.07
CA SER A 44 -12.87 -4.89 2.36
C SER A 44 -11.63 -5.61 2.87
N ILE A 45 -11.78 -6.60 3.77
CA ILE A 45 -10.67 -7.45 4.21
C ILE A 45 -10.04 -8.17 3.01
N PHE A 46 -10.86 -8.73 2.12
CA PHE A 46 -10.39 -9.38 0.91
C PHE A 46 -9.61 -8.41 0.01
N SER A 47 -10.12 -7.20 -0.22
CA SER A 47 -9.46 -6.18 -1.04
C SER A 47 -8.10 -5.79 -0.46
N ILE A 48 -7.98 -5.63 0.86
CA ILE A 48 -6.73 -5.30 1.54
C ILE A 48 -5.73 -6.46 1.40
N LEU A 49 -6.15 -7.69 1.67
CA LEU A 49 -5.28 -8.86 1.53
C LEU A 49 -4.82 -9.06 0.08
N PHE A 50 -5.71 -8.82 -0.89
CA PHE A 50 -5.38 -8.91 -2.30
C PHE A 50 -4.39 -7.82 -2.73
N TYR A 51 -4.56 -6.59 -2.24
CA TYR A 51 -3.57 -5.52 -2.43
C TYR A 51 -2.19 -5.90 -1.89
N LEU A 52 -2.13 -6.35 -0.63
CA LEU A 52 -0.88 -6.76 0.01
C LEU A 52 -0.23 -7.93 -0.73
N TYR A 53 -1.02 -8.86 -1.25
CA TYR A 53 -0.52 -9.96 -2.07
C TYR A 53 0.10 -9.48 -3.38
N LEU A 54 -0.54 -8.57 -4.12
CA LEU A 54 0.04 -8.01 -5.36
C LEU A 54 1.31 -7.20 -5.08
N LEU A 55 1.33 -6.46 -3.97
CA LEU A 55 2.52 -5.73 -3.53
C LEU A 55 3.65 -6.71 -3.19
N TYR A 56 3.32 -7.83 -2.53
CA TYR A 56 4.26 -8.90 -2.27
C TYR A 56 4.83 -9.52 -3.55
N VAL A 57 3.99 -9.88 -4.52
CA VAL A 57 4.44 -10.49 -5.78
C VAL A 57 5.40 -9.54 -6.51
N ASN A 58 5.03 -8.26 -6.61
CA ASN A 58 5.89 -7.25 -7.23
C ASN A 58 7.25 -7.11 -6.52
N GLY A 59 7.25 -7.01 -5.18
CA GLY A 59 8.49 -6.92 -4.40
C GLY A 59 9.36 -8.17 -4.48
N TRP A 60 8.74 -9.36 -4.52
CA TRP A 60 9.43 -10.64 -4.63
C TRP A 60 10.09 -10.83 -5.99
N GLU A 61 9.42 -10.48 -7.09
CA GLU A 61 10.00 -10.52 -8.44
C GLU A 61 11.28 -9.68 -8.55
N ILE A 62 11.30 -8.53 -7.86
CA ILE A 62 12.46 -7.63 -7.84
C ILE A 62 13.59 -8.27 -7.03
N GLY A 63 13.29 -8.77 -5.83
CA GLY A 63 14.27 -9.47 -5.00
C GLY A 63 14.89 -10.67 -5.73
N ALA A 64 14.08 -11.44 -6.46
CA ALA A 64 14.53 -12.58 -7.24
C ALA A 64 15.45 -12.18 -8.42
N LYS A 65 15.14 -11.07 -9.11
CA LYS A 65 15.99 -10.52 -10.18
C LYS A 65 17.32 -10.00 -9.64
N ASP A 66 17.29 -9.31 -8.50
CA ASP A 66 18.49 -8.80 -7.84
C ASP A 66 19.38 -9.94 -7.35
N LYS A 67 18.80 -11.05 -6.85
CA LYS A 67 19.54 -12.25 -6.45
C LYS A 67 20.45 -12.77 -7.56
N ILE A 68 19.94 -12.87 -8.80
CA ILE A 68 20.73 -13.35 -9.95
C ILE A 68 21.94 -12.44 -10.23
N ARG A 69 21.81 -11.13 -9.99
CA ARG A 69 22.90 -10.16 -10.17
C ARG A 69 23.91 -10.20 -9.02
N ILE A 70 23.44 -10.48 -7.80
CA ILE A 70 24.26 -10.69 -6.60
C ILE A 70 25.07 -11.98 -6.74
N ASP A 71 24.43 -13.09 -7.09
CA ASP A 71 25.07 -14.39 -7.33
C ASP A 71 26.10 -14.31 -8.46
N GLY A 72 25.87 -13.45 -9.45
CA GLY A 72 26.82 -13.16 -10.52
C GLY A 72 27.91 -12.14 -10.17
N GLY A 73 28.03 -11.70 -8.91
CA GLY A 73 29.05 -10.76 -8.44
C GLY A 73 28.92 -9.31 -8.95
N ARG A 74 27.82 -8.99 -9.64
CA ARG A 74 27.59 -7.68 -10.28
C ARG A 74 26.91 -6.65 -9.37
N MET A 75 26.50 -7.04 -8.16
CA MET A 75 25.81 -6.17 -7.20
C MET A 75 26.01 -6.66 -5.76
N LYS A 76 26.18 -5.74 -4.79
CA LYS A 76 26.17 -6.07 -3.35
C LYS A 76 24.74 -6.25 -2.84
N GLU A 77 24.55 -7.21 -1.92
CA GLU A 77 23.29 -7.38 -1.20
C GLU A 77 22.90 -6.09 -0.46
N PHE A 78 21.65 -5.67 -0.62
CA PHE A 78 21.12 -4.50 0.09
C PHE A 78 19.70 -4.79 0.58
N PRO A 79 19.56 -5.49 1.73
CA PRO A 79 18.27 -6.03 2.20
C PRO A 79 17.22 -4.96 2.51
N MET A 80 17.65 -3.71 2.76
CA MET A 80 16.74 -2.59 3.01
C MET A 80 16.17 -1.93 1.74
N LYS A 81 16.58 -2.37 0.53
CA LYS A 81 16.05 -1.81 -0.73
C LYS A 81 14.53 -1.90 -0.82
N GLY A 82 13.94 -3.03 -0.42
CA GLY A 82 12.48 -3.21 -0.42
C GLY A 82 11.74 -2.19 0.45
N PHE A 83 12.31 -1.86 1.62
CA PHE A 83 11.76 -0.83 2.50
C PHE A 83 11.80 0.55 1.83
N PHE A 84 12.95 0.95 1.27
CA PHE A 84 13.07 2.24 0.58
C PHE A 84 12.16 2.33 -0.65
N LEU A 85 12.03 1.26 -1.43
CA LEU A 85 11.14 1.23 -2.59
C LEU A 85 9.68 1.38 -2.19
N ALA A 86 9.25 0.66 -1.14
CA ALA A 86 7.89 0.75 -0.63
C ALA A 86 7.60 2.11 0.01
N LEU A 87 8.58 2.70 0.71
CA LEU A 87 8.46 4.04 1.25
C LEU A 87 8.33 5.08 0.14
N CYS A 88 9.16 4.99 -0.91
CA CYS A 88 9.07 5.86 -2.07
C CYS A 88 7.73 5.72 -2.82
N ALA A 89 7.23 4.51 -2.98
CA ALA A 89 5.92 4.27 -3.59
C ALA A 89 4.76 4.84 -2.77
N ASN A 90 4.91 4.93 -1.44
CA ASN A 90 3.90 5.50 -0.53
C ASN A 90 4.09 7.00 -0.25
N ILE A 91 5.11 7.67 -0.82
CA ILE A 91 5.30 9.13 -0.67
C ILE A 91 4.03 9.91 -1.02
N PRO A 92 3.31 9.62 -2.13
CA PRO A 92 2.08 10.35 -2.44
C PRO A 92 1.01 10.23 -1.35
N ASN A 93 0.85 9.03 -0.77
CA ASN A 93 -0.12 8.78 0.30
C ASN A 93 0.28 9.53 1.58
N LEU A 94 1.56 9.46 1.96
CA LEU A 94 2.09 10.15 3.14
C LEU A 94 2.01 11.68 3.00
N LEU A 95 2.29 12.23 1.82
CA LEU A 95 2.18 13.65 1.55
C LEU A 95 0.74 14.13 1.70
N LEU A 96 -0.22 13.39 1.15
CA LEU A 96 -1.64 13.72 1.28
C LEU A 96 -2.12 13.63 2.74
N ALA A 97 -1.66 12.63 3.50
CA ALA A 97 -2.00 12.49 4.92
C ALA A 97 -1.47 13.67 5.76
N ILE A 98 -0.24 14.11 5.51
CA ILE A 98 0.37 15.25 6.21
C ILE A 98 -0.34 16.56 5.84
N LEU A 99 -0.60 16.81 4.55
CA LEU A 99 -1.29 18.01 4.10
C LEU A 99 -2.72 18.09 4.64
N MET A 100 -3.42 16.95 4.66
CA MET A 100 -4.75 16.83 5.26
C MET A 100 -4.73 17.18 6.75
N GLY A 101 -3.80 16.58 7.53
CA GLY A 101 -3.66 16.85 8.96
C GLY A 101 -3.25 18.28 9.27
N ALA A 102 -2.25 18.81 8.55
CA ALA A 102 -1.82 20.21 8.69
C ALA A 102 -2.95 21.19 8.37
N GLY A 103 -3.70 20.94 7.29
CA GLY A 103 -4.86 21.75 6.93
C GLY A 103 -5.94 21.73 8.01
N ALA A 104 -6.24 20.55 8.57
CA ALA A 104 -7.24 20.40 9.64
C ALA A 104 -6.82 21.10 10.93
N ILE A 105 -5.55 20.98 11.34
CA ILE A 105 -5.04 21.63 12.56
C ILE A 105 -5.05 23.15 12.38
N ILE A 106 -4.57 23.66 11.24
CA ILE A 106 -4.52 25.11 10.97
C ILE A 106 -5.93 25.69 10.88
N SER A 107 -6.87 25.01 10.20
CA SER A 107 -8.25 25.49 10.11
C SER A 107 -8.91 25.58 11.48
N THR A 108 -8.67 24.60 12.35
CA THR A 108 -9.25 24.56 13.70
C THR A 108 -8.62 25.61 14.61
N ALA A 109 -7.32 25.89 14.46
CA ALA A 109 -6.61 26.88 15.28
C ALA A 109 -6.84 28.34 14.85
N THR A 110 -7.02 28.59 13.55
CA THR A 110 -7.03 29.96 12.98
C THR A 110 -8.36 30.35 12.32
N GLY A 111 -9.27 29.40 12.11
CA GLY A 111 -10.51 29.64 11.35
C GLY A 111 -10.28 29.89 9.86
N ALA A 112 -9.08 29.66 9.33
CA ALA A 112 -8.74 29.99 7.96
C ALA A 112 -9.39 29.05 6.93
N GLU A 113 -10.25 29.60 6.05
CA GLU A 113 -10.99 28.85 5.03
C GLU A 113 -10.10 28.12 4.02
N TRP A 114 -8.95 28.71 3.65
CA TRP A 114 -8.02 28.08 2.71
C TRP A 114 -7.46 26.76 3.26
N ALA A 115 -7.24 26.68 4.57
CA ALA A 115 -6.71 25.48 5.24
C ALA A 115 -7.78 24.38 5.32
N ALA A 116 -9.05 24.76 5.54
CA ALA A 116 -10.18 23.85 5.51
C ALA A 116 -10.38 23.25 4.11
N ASN A 117 -10.36 24.09 3.07
CA ASN A 117 -10.46 23.65 1.68
C ASN A 117 -9.31 22.71 1.28
N MET A 118 -8.08 23.04 1.69
CA MET A 118 -6.92 22.17 1.48
C MET A 118 -7.10 20.81 2.15
N SER A 119 -7.55 20.78 3.40
CA SER A 119 -7.79 19.53 4.14
C SER A 119 -8.87 18.68 3.47
N PHE A 120 -9.95 19.31 3.01
CA PHE A 120 -11.04 18.62 2.30
C PHE A 120 -10.60 18.02 0.96
N ILE A 121 -9.85 18.77 0.16
CA ILE A 121 -9.30 18.29 -1.12
C ILE A 121 -8.33 17.13 -0.87
N CYS A 122 -7.41 17.27 0.09
CA CYS A 122 -6.46 16.22 0.42
C CYS A 122 -7.15 14.95 0.96
N ASN A 123 -8.17 15.09 1.80
CA ASN A 123 -8.97 13.96 2.28
C ASN A 123 -9.68 13.24 1.13
N THR A 124 -10.26 13.99 0.18
CA THR A 124 -10.93 13.41 -0.99
C THR A 124 -9.93 12.65 -1.87
N LEU A 125 -8.77 13.23 -2.14
CA LEU A 125 -7.70 12.61 -2.93
C LEU A 125 -7.11 11.39 -2.22
N ALA A 126 -6.89 11.45 -0.91
CA ALA A 126 -6.36 10.34 -0.12
C ALA A 126 -7.34 9.16 -0.11
N ARG A 127 -8.63 9.43 0.13
CA ARG A 127 -9.69 8.41 0.05
C ARG A 127 -9.84 7.82 -1.34
N LEU A 128 -9.65 8.64 -2.37
CA LEU A 128 -9.60 8.16 -3.75
C LEU A 128 -8.41 7.24 -3.94
N LEU A 129 -7.17 7.64 -3.61
CA LEU A 129 -5.95 6.85 -3.78
C LEU A 129 -5.87 5.58 -2.92
N GLU A 130 -6.66 5.53 -1.85
CA GLU A 130 -6.70 4.41 -0.91
C GLU A 130 -8.04 3.66 -0.97
N GLY A 131 -8.61 3.58 -2.18
CA GLY A 131 -9.89 2.90 -2.47
C GLY A 131 -10.01 1.49 -1.89
N MET A 132 -8.89 0.77 -1.75
CA MET A 132 -8.80 -0.55 -1.12
C MET A 132 -9.14 -0.58 0.38
N TYR A 133 -8.99 0.54 1.10
CA TYR A 133 -9.27 0.67 2.53
C TYR A 133 -10.62 1.34 2.82
N LEU A 134 -11.32 1.88 1.81
CA LEU A 134 -12.53 2.68 1.98
C LEU A 134 -13.63 1.99 2.79
N GLY A 135 -13.89 0.71 2.54
CA GLY A 135 -14.95 -0.01 3.25
C GLY A 135 -14.62 -0.25 4.73
N VAL A 136 -13.35 -0.52 5.08
CA VAL A 136 -12.91 -0.58 6.48
C VAL A 136 -12.98 0.80 7.14
N ILE A 137 -12.49 1.85 6.45
CA ILE A 137 -12.53 3.23 6.97
C ILE A 137 -13.97 3.65 7.27
N LYS A 138 -14.93 3.36 6.36
CA LYS A 138 -16.35 3.67 6.54
C LYS A 138 -16.95 2.96 7.75
N LEU A 139 -16.66 1.66 7.91
CA LEU A 139 -17.17 0.87 9.04
C LEU A 139 -16.57 1.35 10.37
N LEU A 140 -15.28 1.65 10.41
CA LEU A 140 -14.61 2.17 11.61
C LEU A 140 -15.08 3.58 11.98
N GLN A 141 -15.29 4.46 11.00
CA GLN A 141 -15.85 5.80 11.23
C GLN A 141 -17.21 5.69 11.92
N ASN A 142 -18.12 4.90 11.35
CA ASN A 142 -19.46 4.73 11.92
C ASN A 142 -19.46 4.08 13.31
N ALA A 143 -18.45 3.23 13.62
CA ALA A 143 -18.36 2.54 14.90
C ALA A 143 -17.73 3.38 16.02
N LEU A 144 -16.73 4.21 15.69
CA LEU A 144 -15.93 4.95 16.69
C LEU A 144 -16.35 6.42 16.82
N TYR A 145 -16.81 7.04 15.74
CA TYR A 145 -17.12 8.47 15.68
C TYR A 145 -18.45 8.71 14.94
N PRO A 146 -19.58 8.78 15.67
CA PRO A 146 -20.90 9.05 15.08
C PRO A 146 -20.94 10.37 14.28
N GLU A 147 -20.20 11.39 14.75
CA GLU A 147 -20.01 12.68 14.10
C GLU A 147 -18.50 12.86 13.81
N TRP A 148 -18.02 12.24 12.72
CA TRP A 148 -16.60 12.25 12.40
C TRP A 148 -16.16 13.59 11.82
N THR A 149 -15.02 14.11 12.28
CA THR A 149 -14.31 15.22 11.62
C THR A 149 -13.00 14.75 10.99
N ILE A 150 -12.43 15.54 10.08
CA ILE A 150 -11.15 15.19 9.43
C ILE A 150 -10.00 15.14 10.45
N LEU A 151 -10.08 15.96 11.51
CA LEU A 151 -9.07 16.02 12.57
C LEU A 151 -8.99 14.73 13.40
N ASP A 152 -10.07 13.95 13.47
CA ASP A 152 -10.11 12.71 14.24
C ASP A 152 -9.53 11.51 13.47
N VAL A 153 -9.44 11.61 12.14
CA VAL A 153 -9.21 10.45 11.26
C VAL A 153 -7.97 10.60 10.37
N TRP A 154 -7.38 11.79 10.24
CA TRP A 154 -6.25 12.03 9.33
C TRP A 154 -5.05 11.09 9.57
N TRP A 155 -4.79 10.72 10.83
CA TRP A 155 -3.68 9.84 11.22
C TRP A 155 -3.89 8.37 10.79
N TRP A 156 -5.13 7.96 10.49
CA TRP A 156 -5.40 6.61 9.96
C TRP A 156 -4.72 6.38 8.62
N PHE A 157 -4.64 7.43 7.79
CA PHE A 157 -3.97 7.41 6.50
C PHE A 157 -2.46 7.21 6.60
N ILE A 158 -1.85 7.55 7.74
CA ILE A 158 -0.45 7.19 8.01
C ILE A 158 -0.37 5.70 8.38
N ILE A 159 -1.26 5.22 9.25
CA ILE A 159 -1.24 3.83 9.73
C ILE A 159 -1.43 2.82 8.59
N ILE A 160 -2.37 3.08 7.67
CA ILE A 160 -2.67 2.15 6.56
C ILE A 160 -1.57 2.04 5.51
N THR A 161 -0.58 2.95 5.52
CA THR A 161 0.64 2.81 4.73
C THR A 161 1.66 1.83 5.36
N LEU A 162 1.60 1.60 6.68
CA LEU A 162 2.55 0.74 7.38
C LEU A 162 2.52 -0.72 6.89
N PRO A 163 1.35 -1.37 6.72
CA PRO A 163 1.28 -2.71 6.15
C PRO A 163 1.93 -2.79 4.76
N ALA A 164 1.72 -1.78 3.91
CA ALA A 164 2.33 -1.74 2.57
C ALA A 164 3.86 -1.66 2.63
N ILE A 165 4.39 -0.85 3.55
CA ILE A 165 5.85 -0.71 3.78
C ILE A 165 6.44 -2.03 4.31
N LEU A 166 5.79 -2.65 5.29
CA LEU A 166 6.22 -3.93 5.87
C LEU A 166 6.22 -5.06 4.82
N VAL A 167 5.16 -5.17 4.02
CA VAL A 167 5.07 -6.17 2.96
C VAL A 167 6.09 -5.89 1.85
N GLY A 168 6.36 -4.62 1.53
CA GLY A 168 7.41 -4.24 0.58
C GLY A 168 8.82 -4.64 1.05
N TRP A 169 9.11 -4.51 2.35
CA TRP A 169 10.35 -5.00 2.94
C TRP A 169 10.44 -6.53 2.94
N LEU A 170 9.40 -7.21 3.45
CA LEU A 170 9.35 -8.68 3.54
C LEU A 170 9.43 -9.35 2.17
N SER A 171 8.72 -8.81 1.18
CA SER A 171 8.69 -9.35 -0.17
C SER A 171 10.05 -9.32 -0.85
N TYR A 172 10.78 -8.19 -0.73
CA TYR A 172 12.13 -8.07 -1.25
C TYR A 172 13.09 -9.03 -0.54
N TYR A 173 13.01 -9.12 0.79
CA TYR A 173 13.86 -10.02 1.59
C TYR A 173 13.63 -11.50 1.25
N LEU A 174 12.38 -11.91 1.08
CA LEU A 174 12.04 -13.27 0.68
C LEU A 174 12.43 -13.53 -0.79
N GLY A 175 12.29 -12.52 -1.66
CA GLY A 175 12.72 -12.55 -3.05
C GLY A 175 14.22 -12.74 -3.21
N SER A 176 15.04 -11.98 -2.46
CA SER A 176 16.51 -12.10 -2.50
C SER A 176 16.99 -13.46 -1.99
N LYS A 177 16.21 -14.12 -1.12
CA LYS A 177 16.47 -15.49 -0.67
C LYS A 177 15.83 -16.57 -1.56
N ASN A 178 15.05 -16.20 -2.57
CA ASN A 178 14.26 -17.11 -3.42
C ASN A 178 13.26 -17.98 -2.64
N ILE A 179 12.76 -17.48 -1.51
CA ILE A 179 11.73 -18.15 -0.70
C ILE A 179 10.37 -17.64 -1.18
N ARG A 180 9.56 -18.52 -1.78
CA ARG A 180 8.19 -18.19 -2.20
C ARG A 180 7.23 -18.46 -1.05
N ILE A 181 6.31 -17.55 -0.75
CA ILE A 181 5.22 -17.80 0.22
C ILE A 181 4.43 -19.07 -0.15
N LEU A 182 4.16 -19.30 -1.44
CA LEU A 182 3.51 -20.54 -1.93
C LEU A 182 4.34 -21.81 -1.64
N GLY A 183 5.68 -21.69 -1.64
CA GLY A 183 6.58 -22.78 -1.28
C GLY A 183 6.58 -23.08 0.23
N VAL A 184 6.33 -22.08 1.07
CA VAL A 184 6.14 -22.24 2.53
C VAL A 184 4.84 -22.98 2.84
N PHE A 185 3.80 -22.78 2.03
CA PHE A 185 2.56 -23.56 2.07
C PHE A 185 2.65 -24.90 1.30
N GLY A 186 3.85 -25.34 0.89
CA GLY A 186 4.06 -26.64 0.25
C GLY A 186 3.62 -26.73 -1.22
N ILE A 187 3.13 -25.65 -1.82
CA ILE A 187 2.82 -25.60 -3.26
C ILE A 187 4.12 -25.32 -4.00
N ASN A 188 4.85 -26.40 -4.27
CA ASN A 188 6.10 -26.38 -5.01
C ASN A 188 5.82 -26.75 -6.48
N PRO A 189 5.80 -25.79 -7.43
CA PRO A 189 5.54 -26.10 -8.84
C PRO A 189 6.62 -26.98 -9.50
N ASN A 190 7.77 -27.17 -8.83
CA ASN A 190 8.90 -27.94 -9.34
C ASN A 190 8.84 -29.46 -9.06
N LEU A 191 7.75 -30.00 -8.51
CA LEU A 191 7.61 -31.45 -8.28
C LEU A 191 6.89 -32.20 -9.42
N SER A 192 6.43 -31.53 -10.48
CA SER A 192 5.79 -32.19 -11.62
C SER A 192 6.73 -32.55 -12.79
N GLY A 193 8.03 -32.24 -12.71
CA GLY A 193 8.93 -32.30 -13.88
C GLY A 193 10.19 -33.17 -13.75
N LYS A 194 10.42 -33.84 -12.61
CA LYS A 194 11.54 -34.78 -12.46
C LYS A 194 11.05 -36.11 -11.92
N LYS A 195 10.41 -36.90 -12.78
CA LYS A 195 10.54 -38.35 -12.68
C LYS A 195 11.57 -38.77 -13.72
N LYS A 196 12.62 -39.41 -13.21
CA LYS A 196 13.65 -40.13 -13.96
C LYS A 196 13.02 -41.12 -14.92
#